data_AF-A0A412RR29-F1
#
_entry.id   AF-A0A412RR29-F1
#
_cell.length_a   1.000
_cell.length_b   1.000
_cell.length_c   1.000
_cell.angle_alpha   90.00
_cell.angle_beta   90.00
_cell.angle_gamma   90.00
#
_symmetry.space_group_name_H-M   'P 1'
#
loop_
_entity.id
_entity.type
_entity.pdbx_description
1 polymer ?
#
loop_
_entity_poly.entity_id
_entity_poly.type
_entity_poly.pdbx_seq_one_letter_code
_entity_poly.pdbx_strand_id
1 'polypeptide(L)'
;MKHYKPIKCVVCSKTFTPTAANQNTCCEAHREQRATELRKIREKKRLKRKPIKKNKLAEICEIAKSKGMSYGQYMAEQYKKEVMIK
;
A
#
# COMPACT_ATOMS: atom_id res chain seq x y z
N MET A 1 -36.49 1.04 5.22
CA MET A 1 -35.46 0.78 4.19
C MET A 1 -34.55 2.00 4.11
N LYS A 2 -33.23 1.84 4.00
CA LYS A 2 -32.34 2.99 3.80
C LYS A 2 -32.50 3.50 2.37
N HIS A 3 -33.04 4.71 2.21
CA HIS A 3 -33.14 5.36 0.91
C HIS A 3 -31.83 6.09 0.62
N TYR A 4 -31.04 5.55 -0.31
CA TYR A 4 -29.83 6.21 -0.75
C TYR A 4 -30.14 7.18 -1.89
N LYS A 5 -29.41 8.30 -1.93
CA LYS A 5 -29.53 9.27 -3.03
C LYS A 5 -29.08 8.63 -4.35
N PRO A 6 -29.72 8.94 -5.49
CA PRO A 6 -29.22 8.50 -6.79
C PRO A 6 -27.79 8.98 -7.04
N ILE A 7 -26.96 8.09 -7.59
CA ILE A 7 -25.56 8.37 -7.93
C ILE A 7 -25.27 7.94 -9.37
N LYS A 8 -24.16 8.41 -9.95
CA LYS A 8 -23.70 7.96 -11.27
C LYS A 8 -22.85 6.71 -11.16
N CYS A 9 -23.05 5.76 -12.08
CA CYS A 9 -22.19 4.58 -12.20
C CYS A 9 -20.79 4.98 -12.65
N VAL A 10 -19.76 4.46 -11.98
CA VAL A 10 -18.36 4.74 -12.29
C VAL A 10 -17.92 4.21 -13.67
N VAL A 11 -18.65 3.24 -14.24
CA VAL A 11 -18.28 2.60 -15.52
C VAL A 11 -19.02 3.21 -16.70
N CYS A 12 -20.34 3.40 -16.60
CA CYS A 12 -21.17 3.87 -17.72
C CYS A 12 -21.78 5.26 -17.51
N SER A 13 -21.50 5.92 -16.38
CA SER A 13 -22.02 7.25 -16.01
C SER A 13 -23.56 7.38 -15.87
N LYS A 14 -24.33 6.31 -16.08
CA LYS A 14 -25.79 6.29 -15.87
C LYS A 14 -26.13 6.50 -14.39
N THR A 15 -27.18 7.30 -14.14
CA THR A 15 -27.70 7.53 -12.79
C THR A 15 -28.51 6.31 -12.33
N PHE A 16 -28.29 5.86 -11.09
CA PHE A 16 -29.02 4.75 -10.49
C PHE A 16 -29.17 4.97 -8.97
N THR A 17 -30.16 4.32 -8.36
CA THR A 17 -30.36 4.36 -6.91
C THR A 17 -29.64 3.16 -6.28
N PRO A 18 -28.61 3.36 -5.44
CA PRO A 18 -27.88 2.26 -4.84
C PRO A 18 -28.71 1.58 -3.74
N THR A 19 -28.50 0.28 -3.55
CA THR A 19 -29.13 -0.52 -2.49
C THR A 19 -28.23 -0.63 -1.25
N ALA A 20 -26.94 -0.34 -1.40
CA ALA A 20 -25.95 -0.35 -0.34
C ALA A 20 -25.07 0.91 -0.37
N ALA A 21 -24.59 1.34 0.79
CA ALA A 21 -23.80 2.57 0.96
C ALA A 21 -22.51 2.60 0.12
N ASN A 22 -21.94 1.44 -0.19
CA ASN A 22 -20.68 1.29 -0.94
C ASN A 22 -20.88 0.90 -2.41
N GLN A 23 -22.13 0.79 -2.88
CA GLN A 23 -22.41 0.48 -4.26
C GLN A 23 -22.11 1.69 -5.14
N ASN A 24 -21.30 1.50 -6.18
CA ASN A 24 -20.89 2.55 -7.12
C ASN A 24 -21.05 2.11 -8.60
N THR A 25 -21.62 0.94 -8.82
CA THR A 25 -21.97 0.41 -10.14
C THR A 25 -23.45 0.12 -10.22
N CYS A 26 -24.05 0.39 -11.38
CA CYS A 26 -25.49 0.21 -11.59
C CYS A 26 -25.90 -1.25 -11.78
N CYS A 27 -24.97 -2.14 -12.15
CA CYS A 27 -25.24 -3.56 -12.40
C CYS A 27 -24.03 -4.44 -12.05
N GLU A 28 -24.25 -5.75 -12.06
CA GLU A 28 -23.24 -6.78 -11.80
C GLU A 28 -22.13 -6.80 -12.85
N ALA A 29 -22.46 -6.72 -14.14
CA ALA A 29 -21.45 -6.66 -15.21
C ALA A 29 -20.45 -5.52 -15.01
N HIS A 30 -20.92 -4.32 -14.65
CA HIS A 30 -20.03 -3.19 -14.34
C HIS A 30 -19.25 -3.39 -13.02
N ARG A 31 -19.80 -4.14 -12.06
CA ARG A 31 -19.07 -4.51 -10.83
C ARG A 31 -17.88 -5.40 -11.17
N GLU A 32 -18.09 -6.42 -12.00
CA GLU A 32 -17.05 -7.34 -12.45
C GLU A 32 -15.98 -6.62 -13.28
N GLN A 33 -16.39 -5.78 -14.23
CA GLN A 33 -15.48 -4.94 -15.02
C GLN A 33 -14.62 -4.04 -14.12
N ARG A 34 -15.22 -3.42 -13.11
CA ARG A 34 -14.46 -2.60 -12.15
C ARG A 34 -13.52 -3.44 -11.30
N ALA A 35 -13.92 -4.64 -10.90
CA ALA A 35 -13.10 -5.55 -10.11
C ALA A 35 -11.87 -6.03 -10.90
N THR A 36 -12.03 -6.34 -12.19
CA THR A 36 -10.93 -6.77 -13.05
C THR A 36 -9.93 -5.63 -13.30
N GLU A 37 -10.39 -4.41 -13.55
CA GLU A 37 -9.51 -3.25 -13.69
C GLU A 37 -8.74 -2.93 -12.40
N LEU A 38 -9.41 -2.98 -11.24
CA LEU A 38 -8.74 -2.81 -9.95
C LEU A 38 -7.68 -3.89 -9.69
N ARG A 39 -7.93 -5.14 -10.12
CA ARG A 39 -6.95 -6.24 -10.03
C ARG A 39 -5.70 -5.92 -10.86
N LYS A 40 -5.87 -5.51 -12.12
CA LYS A 40 -4.76 -5.11 -13.01
C LYS A 40 -3.94 -3.95 -12.42
N ILE A 41 -4.60 -2.94 -11.85
CA ILE A 41 -3.93 -1.81 -11.20
C ILE A 41 -3.10 -2.27 -9.98
N ARG A 42 -3.67 -3.15 -9.14
CA ARG A 42 -2.97 -3.70 -7.97
C ARG A 42 -1.75 -4.51 -8.37
N GLU A 43 -1.86 -5.32 -9.42
CA GLU A 43 -0.76 -6.11 -9.95
C GLU A 43 0.37 -5.23 -10.51
N LYS A 44 0.04 -4.23 -11.33
CA LYS A 44 1.02 -3.23 -11.81
C LYS A 44 1.72 -2.52 -10.65
N LYS A 45 0.99 -2.16 -9.58
CA LYS A 45 1.58 -1.57 -8.37
C LYS A 45 2.50 -2.56 -7.63
N ARG A 46 2.15 -3.85 -7.57
CA ARG A 46 2.98 -4.90 -6.96
C ARG A 46 4.29 -5.08 -7.73
N LEU A 47 4.25 -5.12 -9.06
CA LEU A 47 5.44 -5.24 -9.90
C LEU A 47 6.37 -4.03 -9.79
N LYS A 48 5.80 -2.81 -9.61
CA LYS A 48 6.58 -1.58 -9.39
C LYS A 48 7.18 -1.46 -7.98
N ARG A 49 6.71 -2.23 -7.01
CA ARG A 49 7.29 -2.22 -5.66
C ARG A 49 8.66 -2.90 -5.74
N LYS A 50 9.72 -2.11 -5.52
CA LYS A 50 11.05 -2.68 -5.30
C LYS A 50 10.95 -3.68 -4.15
N PRO A 51 11.52 -4.90 -4.27
CA PRO A 51 11.63 -5.78 -3.13
C PRO A 51 12.35 -5.01 -2.02
N ILE A 52 11.72 -4.91 -0.85
CA ILE A 52 12.42 -4.42 0.34
C ILE A 52 13.54 -5.43 0.57
N LYS A 53 14.77 -5.03 0.31
CA LYS A 53 15.95 -5.88 0.53
C LYS A 53 16.01 -6.22 2.03
N LYS A 54 15.53 -7.40 2.40
CA LYS A 54 15.70 -7.99 3.75
C LYS A 54 17.19 -8.08 4.12
N ASN A 55 18.07 -8.13 3.11
CA ASN A 55 19.52 -8.17 3.25
C ASN A 55 20.08 -6.99 4.05
N LYS A 56 19.52 -5.78 3.93
CA LYS A 56 20.04 -4.61 4.66
C LYS A 56 19.99 -4.81 6.18
N LEU A 57 18.92 -5.40 6.71
CA LEU A 57 18.81 -5.61 8.15
C LEU A 57 19.79 -6.69 8.63
N ALA A 58 19.89 -7.80 7.89
CA ALA A 58 20.84 -8.87 8.21
C ALA A 58 22.29 -8.36 8.15
N GLU A 59 22.65 -7.61 7.10
CA GLU A 59 23.97 -6.98 6.96
C GLU A 59 24.28 -6.02 8.12
N ILE A 60 23.33 -5.16 8.51
CA ILE A 60 23.52 -4.25 9.66
C ILE A 60 23.67 -5.03 10.97
N CYS A 61 22.90 -6.11 11.16
CA CYS A 61 23.03 -6.96 12.32
C CYS A 61 24.40 -7.66 12.38
N GLU A 62 24.94 -8.14 11.25
CA GLU A 62 26.28 -8.73 11.21
C GLU A 62 27.37 -7.68 11.47
N ILE A 63 27.24 -6.46 10.94
CA ILE A 63 28.16 -5.35 11.23
C ILE A 63 28.09 -4.94 12.72
N ALA A 64 26.90 -4.94 13.30
CA ALA A 64 26.74 -4.63 14.73
C ALA A 64 27.41 -5.71 15.59
N LYS A 65 27.17 -7.00 15.29
CA LYS A 65 27.81 -8.14 15.96
C LYS A 65 29.33 -8.11 15.83
N SER A 66 29.87 -7.82 14.65
CA SER A 66 31.32 -7.73 14.43
C SER A 66 31.97 -6.61 15.24
N LYS A 67 31.19 -5.61 15.66
CA LYS A 67 31.61 -4.52 16.55
C LYS A 67 31.30 -4.80 18.02
N GLY A 68 30.78 -5.97 18.36
CA GLY A 68 30.36 -6.33 19.72
C GLY A 68 29.12 -5.58 20.21
N MET A 69 28.28 -5.08 19.29
CA MET A 69 27.13 -4.23 19.59
C MET A 69 25.82 -4.89 19.14
N SER A 70 24.73 -4.59 19.84
CA SER A 70 23.38 -4.89 19.32
C SER A 70 23.01 -3.91 18.20
N TYR A 71 22.04 -4.30 17.36
CA TYR A 71 21.50 -3.44 16.30
C TYR A 71 21.09 -2.06 16.83
N GLY A 72 20.41 -2.00 17.97
CA GLY A 72 19.95 -0.74 18.56
C GLY A 72 21.11 0.17 19.00
N GLN A 73 22.15 -0.41 19.59
CA GLN A 73 23.36 0.33 19.99
C GLN A 73 24.12 0.86 18.76
N TYR A 74 24.24 0.03 17.72
CA TYR A 74 24.87 0.41 16.46
C TYR A 74 24.15 1.59 15.80
N MET A 75 22.82 1.54 15.70
CA MET A 75 22.02 2.62 15.10
C MET A 75 22.11 3.92 15.91
N ALA A 76 22.12 3.83 17.25
CA ALA A 76 22.30 5.00 18.10
C ALA A 76 23.69 5.65 17.90
N GLU A 77 24.74 4.86 17.68
CA GLU A 77 26.08 5.37 17.40
C GLU A 77 26.18 6.03 16.01
N GLN A 78 25.57 5.43 14.99
CA GLN A 78 25.51 6.04 13.66
C GLN A 78 24.77 7.39 13.68
N TYR A 79 23.64 7.46 14.39
CA TYR A 79 22.88 8.71 14.54
C TYR A 79 23.70 9.80 15.24
N LYS A 80 24.45 9.46 16.30
CA LYS A 80 25.37 10.40 16.96
C LYS A 80 26.43 10.94 15.98
N LYS A 81 27.02 10.07 15.16
CA LYS A 81 28.02 10.48 14.15
C LYS A 81 27.42 11.40 13.08
N GLU A 82 26.22 11.10 12.59
CA GLU A 82 25.54 11.95 11.60
C GLU A 82 25.15 13.33 12.16
N VAL A 83 24.74 13.40 13.44
CA VAL A 83 24.38 14.66 14.11
C VAL A 83 25.61 15.49 14.49
N MET A 84 26.75 14.86 14.81
CA MET A 84 27.99 15.58 15.14
C MET A 84 28.80 16.06 13.92
N ILE A 85 28.51 15.55 12.73
CA ILE A 85 29.15 15.97 11.47
C ILE A 85 28.38 17.15 10.82
N LYS A 86 27.21 17.51 11.35
CA LYS A 86 26.45 18.72 11.00
C LYS A 86 26.81 19.89 11.91
#